data_AF-A0A932U071-F1
#
_entry.id   AF-A0A932U071-F1
#
_cell.length_a   1.000
_cell.length_b   1.000
_cell.length_c   1.000
_cell.angle_alpha   90.00
_cell.angle_beta   90.00
_cell.angle_gamma   90.00
#
_symmetry.space_group_name_H-M   'P 1'
#
loop_
_entity.id
_entity.type
_entity.pdbx_description
1 polymer ?
#
loop_
_entity_poly.entity_id
_entity_poly.type
_entity_poly.pdbx_seq_one_letter_code
_entity_poly.pdbx_strand_id
1 'polypeptide(L)'
;MAKVELLTSNHLWQNRNNNPMTVEFWDGEECEYCDGPIVEKTVTVYRHVAGNYYLFENVPAGVCKECGTRYFAANVLKRIEESIRGEQKASREVLVPVFAL
;
A
#
# COMPACT_ATOMS: atom_id res chain seq x y z
N MET A 1 17.91 26.74 -9.16
CA MET A 1 16.86 26.67 -8.13
C MET A 1 15.73 25.83 -8.70
N ALA A 2 15.79 24.52 -8.52
CA ALA A 2 14.77 23.61 -9.04
C ALA A 2 13.60 23.58 -8.06
N LYS A 3 12.43 23.97 -8.55
CA LYS A 3 11.17 24.03 -7.83
C LYS A 3 10.75 22.59 -7.51
N VAL A 4 10.82 22.22 -6.23
CA VAL A 4 10.25 20.97 -5.72
C VAL A 4 8.75 21.16 -5.64
N GLU A 5 8.04 20.87 -6.73
CA GLU A 5 6.60 20.76 -6.70
C GLU A 5 6.24 19.41 -6.06
N LEU A 6 5.58 19.51 -4.91
CA LEU A 6 5.04 18.43 -4.11
C LEU A 6 4.09 17.58 -4.98
N LEU A 7 4.61 16.51 -5.57
CA LEU A 7 3.81 15.44 -6.15
C LEU A 7 3.04 14.78 -5.01
N THR A 8 1.80 15.23 -4.83
CA THR A 8 0.86 14.65 -3.89
C THR A 8 0.74 13.16 -4.17
N SER A 9 0.76 12.37 -3.10
CA SER A 9 0.84 10.91 -3.02
C SER A 9 -0.25 10.10 -3.76
N ASN A 10 -1.01 10.69 -4.67
CA ASN A 10 -2.18 10.11 -5.33
C ASN A 10 -1.94 9.63 -6.77
N HIS A 11 -0.81 9.93 -7.43
CA HIS A 11 -0.56 9.45 -8.80
C HIS A 11 -0.03 8.00 -8.85
N LEU A 12 0.44 7.48 -7.71
CA LEU A 12 1.02 6.14 -7.60
C LEU A 12 -0.02 5.02 -7.47
N TRP A 13 -1.31 5.31 -7.47
CA TRP A 13 -2.38 4.29 -7.46
C TRP A 13 -3.50 4.70 -8.41
N GLN A 14 -3.18 4.91 -9.68
CA GLN A 14 -4.18 5.16 -10.72
C GLN A 14 -4.29 3.93 -11.63
N ASN A 15 -5.51 3.61 -12.07
CA ASN A 15 -5.73 2.59 -13.08
C ASN A 15 -5.42 3.14 -14.49
N ARG A 16 -5.44 2.28 -15.53
CA ARG A 16 -5.19 2.67 -16.93
C ARG A 16 -6.16 3.73 -17.48
N ASN A 17 -7.26 4.01 -16.78
CA ASN A 17 -8.31 4.95 -17.21
C ASN A 17 -8.29 6.26 -16.41
N ASN A 18 -7.22 6.57 -15.66
CA ASN A 18 -7.09 7.76 -14.79
C ASN A 18 -8.24 7.91 -13.77
N ASN A 19 -8.95 6.82 -13.42
CA ASN A 19 -9.89 6.86 -12.32
C ASN A 19 -9.12 6.76 -11.00
N PRO A 20 -9.31 7.66 -10.03
CA PRO A 20 -8.74 7.48 -8.70
C PRO A 20 -9.21 6.14 -8.14
N MET A 21 -8.26 5.28 -7.72
CA MET A 21 -8.51 3.94 -7.15
C MET A 21 -9.25 3.96 -5.81
N THR A 22 -9.89 5.07 -5.45
CA THR A 22 -10.40 5.39 -4.11
C THR A 22 -11.93 5.44 -4.04
N VAL A 23 -12.64 5.01 -5.05
CA VAL A 23 -14.11 4.98 -4.99
C VAL A 23 -14.54 3.61 -4.48
N GLU A 24 -14.51 3.49 -3.15
CA GLU A 24 -15.44 2.66 -2.37
C GLU A 24 -15.36 1.14 -2.61
N PHE A 25 -14.17 0.57 -2.79
CA PHE A 25 -14.05 -0.89 -2.98
C PHE A 25 -14.51 -1.68 -1.75
N TRP A 26 -14.35 -1.11 -0.56
CA TRP A 26 -14.69 -1.74 0.72
C TRP A 26 -15.95 -1.18 1.38
N ASP A 27 -16.74 -0.36 0.67
CA ASP A 27 -17.97 0.20 1.25
C ASP A 27 -19.01 -0.91 1.48
N GLY A 28 -19.59 -0.94 2.67
CA GLY A 28 -20.54 -1.97 3.09
C GLY A 28 -19.95 -3.36 3.38
N GLU A 29 -18.64 -3.56 3.23
CA GLU A 29 -17.99 -4.84 3.52
C GLU A 29 -17.69 -5.02 5.03
N GLU A 30 -17.77 -6.27 5.48
CA GLU A 30 -17.54 -6.67 6.88
C GLU A 30 -16.31 -7.55 7.03
N CYS A 31 -15.67 -7.48 8.19
CA CYS A 31 -14.44 -8.22 8.48
C CYS A 31 -14.70 -9.73 8.65
N GLU A 32 -14.02 -10.56 7.86
CA GLU A 32 -14.14 -12.03 7.92
C GLU A 32 -13.73 -12.66 9.27
N TYR A 33 -13.06 -11.90 10.15
CA TYR A 33 -12.59 -12.38 11.45
C TYR A 33 -13.42 -11.91 12.65
N CYS A 34 -14.16 -10.81 12.53
CA CYS A 34 -14.85 -10.22 13.69
C CYS A 34 -16.13 -9.45 13.34
N ASP A 35 -16.60 -9.54 12.10
CA ASP A 35 -17.82 -8.89 11.57
C ASP A 35 -17.83 -7.35 11.71
N GLY A 36 -16.71 -6.75 12.07
CA GLY A 36 -16.57 -5.30 12.24
C GLY A 36 -16.48 -4.58 10.89
N PRO A 37 -16.94 -3.32 10.80
CA PRO A 37 -16.98 -2.58 9.55
C PRO A 37 -15.57 -2.32 8.98
N ILE A 38 -15.42 -2.50 7.67
CA ILE A 38 -14.19 -2.20 6.94
C ILE A 38 -14.23 -0.76 6.43
N VAL A 39 -13.10 -0.05 6.50
CA VAL A 39 -12.96 1.28 5.88
C VAL A 39 -11.72 1.38 5.00
N GLU A 40 -11.86 2.11 3.89
CA GLU A 40 -10.76 2.51 3.01
C GLU A 40 -9.72 3.35 3.78
N LYS A 41 -8.45 2.92 3.75
CA LYS A 41 -7.30 3.65 4.29
C LYS A 41 -6.09 3.45 3.40
N THR A 42 -5.12 4.36 3.49
CA THR A 42 -3.76 4.11 3.03
C THR A 42 -2.91 3.59 4.18
N VAL A 43 -2.10 2.57 3.92
CA VAL A 43 -1.23 1.92 4.92
C VAL A 43 0.20 1.80 4.42
N THR A 44 1.12 1.58 5.36
CA THR A 44 2.48 1.15 5.05
C THR A 44 2.56 -0.37 5.13
N VAL A 45 3.12 -1.00 4.10
CA VAL A 45 3.30 -2.45 4.01
C VAL A 45 4.79 -2.77 3.99
N TYR A 46 5.21 -3.61 4.94
CA TYR A 46 6.57 -4.16 5.00
C TYR A 46 6.55 -5.57 4.42
N ARG A 47 7.48 -5.89 3.51
CA ARG A 47 7.65 -7.23 2.95
C ARG A 47 9.09 -7.67 3.08
N HIS A 48 9.28 -8.92 3.47
CA HIS A 48 10.57 -9.60 3.41
C HIS A 48 10.46 -10.72 2.38
N VAL A 49 11.18 -10.59 1.25
CA VAL A 49 11.11 -11.52 0.12
C VAL A 49 12.52 -11.81 -0.37
N ALA A 50 12.88 -13.09 -0.45
CA ALA A 50 14.18 -13.56 -0.94
C ALA A 50 15.38 -12.83 -0.29
N GLY A 51 15.32 -12.58 1.03
CA GLY A 51 16.39 -11.91 1.78
C GLY A 51 16.40 -10.38 1.66
N ASN A 52 15.47 -9.78 0.92
CA ASN A 52 15.36 -8.34 0.74
C ASN A 52 14.16 -7.77 1.49
N TYR A 53 14.31 -6.55 2.01
CA TYR A 53 13.24 -5.81 2.68
C TYR A 53 12.67 -4.73 1.76
N TYR A 54 11.35 -4.72 1.63
CA TYR A 54 10.61 -3.75 0.83
C TYR A 54 9.63 -3.00 1.71
N LEU A 55 9.58 -1.68 1.51
CA LEU A 55 8.66 -0.76 2.16
C LEU A 55 7.75 -0.13 1.11
N PHE A 56 6.45 -0.38 1.20
CA PHE A 56 5.45 0.24 0.35
C PHE A 56 4.65 1.25 1.14
N GLU A 57 4.74 2.52 0.74
CA GLU A 57 4.01 3.62 1.38
C GLU A 57 2.72 3.92 0.62
N ASN A 58 1.75 4.49 1.34
CA ASN A 58 0.46 4.92 0.79
C ASN A 58 -0.33 3.80 0.08
N VAL A 59 -0.19 2.54 0.50
CA VAL A 59 -0.87 1.40 -0.14
C VAL A 59 -2.36 1.45 0.20
N PRO A 60 -3.28 1.51 -0.77
CA PRO A 60 -4.71 1.46 -0.50
C PRO A 60 -5.11 0.08 0.04
N ALA A 61 -5.90 0.09 1.12
CA ALA A 61 -6.34 -1.11 1.81
C ALA A 61 -7.69 -0.88 2.51
N GLY A 62 -8.49 -1.93 2.60
CA GLY A 62 -9.61 -2.01 3.53
C GLY A 62 -9.06 -2.33 4.91
N VAL A 63 -9.45 -1.60 5.95
CA VAL A 63 -9.01 -1.84 7.31
C VAL A 63 -10.22 -1.97 8.21
N CYS A 64 -10.36 -3.12 8.88
CA CYS A 64 -11.39 -3.30 9.91
C CYS A 64 -11.16 -2.28 11.03
N LYS A 65 -12.23 -1.56 11.42
CA LYS A 65 -12.17 -0.58 12.51
C LYS A 65 -11.93 -1.21 13.89
N GLU A 66 -12.36 -2.45 14.08
CA GLU A 66 -12.34 -3.12 15.38
C GLU A 66 -11.03 -3.88 15.62
N CYS A 67 -10.68 -4.83 14.74
CA CYS A 67 -9.51 -5.70 14.95
C CYS A 67 -8.27 -5.26 14.17
N GLY A 68 -8.39 -4.33 13.23
CA GLY A 68 -7.28 -3.83 12.42
C GLY A 68 -6.82 -4.75 11.28
N THR A 69 -7.52 -5.85 11.00
CA THR A 69 -7.27 -6.68 9.81
C THR A 69 -7.27 -5.82 8.55
N ARG A 70 -6.31 -6.10 7.66
CA ARG A 70 -6.09 -5.36 6.42
C ARG A 70 -6.40 -6.23 5.21
N TYR A 71 -7.16 -5.68 4.28
CA TYR A 71 -7.56 -6.30 3.03
C TYR A 71 -6.98 -5.52 1.86
N PHE A 72 -6.47 -6.22 0.85
CA PHE A 72 -5.85 -5.60 -0.32
C PHE A 72 -6.50 -6.14 -1.59
N ALA A 73 -6.92 -5.25 -2.48
CA ALA A 73 -7.47 -5.65 -3.77
C ALA A 73 -6.38 -6.33 -4.63
N ALA A 74 -6.79 -7.23 -5.52
CA ALA A 74 -5.87 -8.04 -6.31
C ALA A 74 -4.91 -7.20 -7.17
N ASN A 75 -5.36 -6.07 -7.69
CA ASN A 75 -4.53 -5.14 -8.45
C ASN A 75 -3.47 -4.43 -7.59
N VAL A 76 -3.75 -4.15 -6.32
CA VAL A 76 -2.79 -3.61 -5.35
C VAL A 76 -1.69 -4.62 -5.09
N LEU A 77 -2.06 -5.88 -4.83
CA LEU A 77 -1.11 -6.98 -4.61
C LEU A 77 -0.24 -7.23 -5.85
N LYS A 78 -0.84 -7.26 -7.04
CA LYS A 78 -0.11 -7.38 -8.30
C LYS A 78 0.96 -6.30 -8.46
N ARG A 79 0.64 -5.05 -8.13
CA ARG A 79 1.60 -3.94 -8.23
C ARG A 79 2.73 -4.02 -7.21
N ILE A 80 2.44 -4.50 -6.01
CA ILE A 80 3.47 -4.83 -5.01
C ILE A 80 4.43 -5.88 -5.59
N GLU A 81 3.91 -6.95 -6.19
CA GLU A 81 4.74 -8.01 -6.79
C GLU A 81 5.59 -7.50 -7.97
N GLU A 82 5.02 -6.73 -8.88
CA GLU A 82 5.74 -6.09 -10.00
C GLU A 82 6.90 -5.22 -9.48
N SER A 83 6.67 -4.47 -8.39
CA SER A 83 7.71 -3.65 -7.76
C SER A 83 8.83 -4.50 -7.15
N ILE A 84 8.49 -5.63 -6.50
CA ILE A 84 9.47 -6.58 -5.95
C ILE A 84 10.32 -7.21 -7.07
N ARG A 85 9.74 -7.47 -8.24
CA ARG A 85 10.46 -7.96 -9.43
C ARG A 85 11.38 -6.92 -10.08
N GLY A 86 11.40 -5.68 -9.58
CA GLY A 86 12.23 -4.60 -10.10
C GLY A 86 11.64 -3.90 -11.33
N GLU A 87 10.36 -4.09 -11.61
CA GLU A 87 9.66 -3.40 -12.71
C GLU A 87 9.42 -1.92 -12.39
N GLN A 88 9.57 -1.52 -11.12
CA GLN A 88 9.46 -0.12 -10.65
C GLN A 88 10.68 0.23 -9.78
N LYS A 89 11.25 1.42 -9.98
CA LYS A 89 12.29 1.95 -9.10
C LYS A 89 11.67 2.46 -7.81
N ALA A 90 12.35 2.22 -6.69
CA ALA A 90 11.96 2.80 -5.40
C ALA A 90 11.98 4.33 -5.48
N SER A 91 10.96 4.97 -4.90
CA SER A 91 10.92 6.43 -4.79
C SER A 91 11.99 6.98 -3.85
N ARG A 92 12.36 6.18 -2.84
CA ARG A 92 13.41 6.43 -1.87
C ARG A 92 13.82 5.13 -1.20
N GLU A 93 15.02 5.10 -0.64
CA GLU A 93 15.51 4.03 0.22
C GLU A 93 15.60 4.52 1.68
N VAL A 94 15.55 3.59 2.64
CA VAL A 94 15.69 3.90 4.07
C VAL A 94 16.81 3.05 4.64
N LEU A 95 17.72 3.68 5.37
CA LEU A 95 18.72 2.98 6.14
C LEU A 95 18.10 2.50 7.46
N VAL A 96 18.08 1.19 7.67
CA VAL A 96 17.50 0.57 8.85
C VAL A 96 18.63 -0.09 9.67
N PRO A 97 18.89 0.37 10.91
CA PRO A 97 19.85 -0.30 11.78
C PRO A 97 19.32 -1.66 12.23
N VAL A 98 20.20 -2.66 12.27
CA VAL A 98 19.89 -4.02 12.75
C VAL A 98 20.72 -4.29 13.99
N PHE A 99 20.07 -4.66 15.09
CA PHE A 99 20.71 -5.01 16.35
C PHE A 99 20.64 -6.53 16.56
N ALA A 100 21.76 -7.15 16.95
CA ALA A 100 21.77 -8.51 17.47
C ALA A 100 21.88 -8.41 19.01
N LEU A 101 20.98 -9.07 19.73
CA LEU A 101 20.93 -9.12 21.19
C LEU A 101 21.26 -10.52 21.69
#